data_AF-A0A914NWZ2-F1
#
_entry.id   AF-A0A914NWZ2-F1
#
_cell.length_a   1.000
_cell.length_b   1.000
_cell.length_c   1.000
_cell.angle_alpha   90.00
_cell.angle_beta   90.00
_cell.angle_gamma   90.00
#
_symmetry.space_group_name_H-M   'P 1'
#
loop_
_entity.id
_entity.type
_entity.pdbx_description
1 polymer ?
#
loop_
_entity_poly.entity_id
_entity_poly.type
_entity_poly.pdbx_seq_one_letter_code
_entity_poly.pdbx_strand_id
1 'polypeptide(L)'
;MFSRVLEIMFVFEELNNFNGLIAFFSALNCQPVYRLEESKSRLEKEKKSWYDRFVQLCGDGHLSELLHRLRSINPPCVPFAGTYLTQIVLRLESLKQLENRDNKANQQKQQNASPNTDQQPKTDVSTPEAESDKNSSPRLPQKSKLNERLNVSQRIISFVKCRKIAAIIREIQMYQNQPYPLKMEPTIRHFFESINPLNGFKDKDDFEEYLYNRSSKIEPKNGEIPNP
;
A
#
# COMPACT_ATOMS: atom_id res chain seq x y z
N MET A 1 -21.72 -25.56 9.74
CA MET A 1 -21.27 -24.40 8.94
C MET A 1 -19.80 -24.07 9.20
N PHE A 2 -19.37 -23.75 10.43
CA PHE A 2 -17.96 -23.42 10.75
C PHE A 2 -16.96 -24.48 10.25
N SER A 3 -17.23 -25.77 10.51
CA SER A 3 -16.46 -26.92 9.97
C SER A 3 -16.26 -26.87 8.46
N ARG A 4 -17.34 -26.64 7.71
CA ARG A 4 -17.32 -26.59 6.25
C ARG A 4 -16.51 -25.41 5.73
N VAL A 5 -16.53 -24.27 6.43
CA VAL A 5 -15.69 -23.12 6.08
C VAL A 5 -14.21 -23.48 6.23
N LEU A 6 -13.83 -24.18 7.30
CA LEU A 6 -12.43 -24.62 7.49
C LEU A 6 -11.99 -25.64 6.43
N GLU A 7 -12.88 -26.55 6.02
CA GLU A 7 -12.62 -27.47 4.91
C GLU A 7 -12.36 -26.71 3.60
N ILE A 8 -13.14 -25.65 3.32
CA ILE A 8 -12.92 -24.80 2.14
C ILE A 8 -11.59 -24.02 2.25
N MET A 9 -11.29 -23.47 3.43
CA MET A 9 -10.03 -22.77 3.68
C MET A 9 -8.82 -23.68 3.46
N PHE A 10 -8.92 -24.95 3.86
CA PHE A 10 -7.88 -25.94 3.61
C PHE A 10 -7.62 -26.13 2.11
N VAL A 11 -8.67 -26.31 1.30
CA VAL A 11 -8.55 -26.41 -0.16
C VAL A 11 -7.98 -25.12 -0.77
N PHE A 12 -8.34 -23.95 -0.24
CA PHE A 12 -7.77 -22.68 -0.71
C PHE A 12 -6.27 -22.57 -0.41
N GLU A 13 -5.82 -23.11 0.72
CA GLU A 13 -4.40 -23.18 1.03
C GLU A 13 -3.66 -24.14 0.07
N GLU A 14 -4.22 -25.31 -0.23
CA GLU A 14 -3.64 -26.26 -1.20
C GLU A 14 -3.55 -25.67 -2.62
N LEU A 15 -4.54 -24.87 -3.01
CA LEU A 15 -4.54 -24.15 -4.28
C LEU A 15 -3.67 -22.88 -4.26
N ASN A 16 -3.00 -22.54 -3.15
CA ASN A 16 -2.25 -21.29 -3.02
C ASN A 16 -3.11 -20.03 -3.31
N ASN A 17 -4.41 -20.09 -2.99
CA ASN A 17 -5.33 -18.97 -3.09
C ASN A 17 -5.36 -18.17 -1.79
N PHE A 18 -4.32 -17.36 -1.59
CA PHE A 18 -4.14 -16.54 -0.40
C PHE A 18 -5.19 -15.45 -0.26
N ASN A 19 -5.69 -14.91 -1.38
CA ASN A 19 -6.77 -13.92 -1.33
C ASN A 19 -8.04 -14.49 -0.71
N GLY A 20 -8.46 -15.69 -1.15
CA GLY A 20 -9.60 -16.38 -0.58
C GLY A 20 -9.36 -16.81 0.86
N LEU A 21 -8.15 -17.28 1.18
CA LEU A 21 -7.80 -17.70 2.53
C LEU A 21 -7.93 -16.55 3.53
N ILE A 22 -7.39 -15.38 3.20
CA ILE A 22 -7.51 -14.17 4.01
C ILE A 22 -8.97 -13.72 4.12
N ALA A 23 -9.75 -13.76 3.03
CA ALA A 23 -11.16 -13.39 3.06
C ALA A 23 -11.97 -14.24 4.06
N PHE A 24 -11.79 -15.57 4.03
CA PHE A 24 -12.44 -16.45 5.00
C PHE A 24 -11.90 -16.26 6.42
N PHE A 25 -10.59 -16.12 6.58
CA PHE A 25 -9.99 -15.86 7.89
C PHE A 25 -10.53 -14.56 8.51
N SER A 26 -10.64 -13.49 7.73
CA SER A 26 -11.26 -12.23 8.16
C SER A 26 -12.75 -12.40 8.51
N ALA A 27 -13.49 -13.22 7.76
CA ALA A 27 -14.89 -13.52 8.08
C ALA A 27 -15.04 -14.30 9.40
N LEU A 28 -14.14 -15.23 9.70
CA LEU A 28 -14.15 -15.96 10.98
C LEU A 28 -13.73 -15.07 12.16
N ASN A 29 -12.89 -14.07 11.92
CA ASN A 29 -12.38 -13.14 12.93
C ASN A 29 -13.13 -11.79 12.96
N CYS A 30 -14.24 -11.66 12.24
CA CYS A 30 -15.11 -10.49 12.37
C CYS A 30 -15.88 -10.55 13.70
N GLN A 31 -16.23 -9.40 14.26
CA GLN A 31 -16.79 -9.32 15.61
C GLN A 31 -18.02 -10.22 15.87
N PRO A 32 -19.01 -10.33 14.95
CA PRO A 32 -20.14 -11.22 15.13
C PRO A 32 -19.77 -12.71 15.22
N VAL A 33 -18.71 -13.17 14.54
CA VAL A 33 -18.31 -14.58 14.51
C VAL A 33 -17.24 -14.86 15.55
N TYR A 34 -16.31 -13.93 15.75
CA TYR A 34 -15.19 -14.06 16.66
C TYR A 34 -15.65 -14.32 18.10
N ARG A 35 -16.77 -13.74 18.53
CA ARG A 35 -17.29 -13.94 19.90
C ARG A 35 -17.99 -15.27 20.15
N LEU A 36 -18.24 -16.07 19.11
CA LEU A 36 -19.02 -17.32 19.21
C LEU A 36 -18.14 -18.46 19.76
N GLU A 37 -17.75 -18.36 21.02
CA GLU A 37 -16.83 -19.30 21.66
C GLU A 37 -17.45 -20.69 21.85
N GLU A 38 -18.76 -20.78 22.09
CA GLU A 38 -19.45 -22.08 22.21
C GLU A 38 -19.50 -22.80 20.86
N SER A 39 -19.74 -22.07 19.78
CA SER A 39 -19.69 -22.64 18.43
C SER A 39 -18.30 -23.14 18.06
N LYS A 40 -17.24 -22.46 18.51
CA LYS A 40 -15.84 -22.88 18.30
C LYS A 40 -15.43 -24.05 19.20
N SER A 41 -15.94 -24.11 20.44
CA SER A 41 -15.60 -25.18 21.40
C SER A 41 -16.10 -26.56 20.95
N ARG A 42 -17.20 -26.58 20.19
CA ARG A 42 -17.83 -27.77 19.60
C ARG A 42 -17.10 -28.34 18.39
N LEU A 43 -16.00 -27.73 17.97
CA LEU A 43 -15.24 -28.16 16.80
C LEU A 43 -14.40 -29.41 17.10
N GLU A 44 -14.34 -30.33 16.14
CA GLU A 44 -13.47 -31.50 16.22
C GLU A 44 -11.99 -31.09 16.35
N LYS A 45 -11.18 -31.94 17.01
CA LYS A 45 -9.76 -31.66 17.29
C LYS A 45 -8.95 -31.34 16.03
N GLU A 46 -9.19 -32.06 14.94
CA GLU A 46 -8.51 -31.86 13.66
C GLU A 46 -8.76 -30.44 13.11
N LYS A 47 -10.03 -30.03 13.06
CA LYS A 47 -10.41 -28.72 12.53
C LYS A 47 -9.97 -27.57 13.44
N LYS A 48 -9.91 -27.80 14.76
CA LYS A 48 -9.31 -26.85 15.70
C LYS A 48 -7.83 -26.63 15.38
N SER A 49 -7.09 -27.71 15.10
CA SER A 49 -5.69 -27.60 14.67
C SER A 49 -5.53 -26.84 13.35
N TRP A 50 -6.42 -27.05 12.37
CA TRP A 50 -6.42 -26.24 11.14
C TRP A 50 -6.65 -24.76 11.42
N TYR A 51 -7.61 -24.44 12.29
CA TYR A 51 -7.88 -23.05 12.68
C TYR A 51 -6.67 -22.39 13.34
N ASP A 52 -6.04 -23.05 14.31
CA ASP A 52 -4.85 -22.53 14.99
C ASP A 52 -3.69 -22.28 14.01
N ARG A 53 -3.53 -23.17 13.03
CA ARG A 53 -2.57 -22.99 11.92
C ARG A 53 -2.91 -21.79 11.04
N PHE A 54 -4.19 -21.56 10.71
CA PHE A 54 -4.59 -20.38 9.96
C PHE A 54 -4.41 -19.08 10.76
N VAL A 55 -4.58 -19.12 12.09
CA VAL A 55 -4.24 -17.99 12.96
C VAL A 55 -2.76 -17.67 12.88
N GLN A 56 -1.88 -18.68 12.87
CA GLN A 56 -0.44 -18.44 12.70
C GLN A 56 -0.09 -17.87 11.32
N LEU A 57 -0.75 -18.35 10.25
CA LEU A 57 -0.44 -17.96 8.87
C LEU A 57 -0.99 -16.57 8.49
N CYS A 58 -2.18 -16.22 8.99
CA CYS A 58 -2.94 -15.03 8.58
C CYS A 58 -3.12 -13.99 9.70
N GLY A 59 -2.82 -14.35 10.95
CA GLY A 59 -3.11 -13.52 12.12
C GLY A 59 -2.11 -12.39 12.37
N ASP A 60 -0.93 -12.43 11.75
CA ASP A 60 0.04 -11.35 11.90
C ASP A 60 -0.32 -10.16 10.99
N GLY A 61 -0.34 -8.95 11.56
CA GLY A 61 -0.74 -7.75 10.82
C GLY A 61 0.13 -7.43 9.60
N HIS A 62 1.34 -8.01 9.53
CA HIS A 62 2.25 -7.86 8.39
C HIS A 62 2.20 -9.01 7.39
N LEU A 63 1.44 -10.07 7.66
CA LEU A 63 1.29 -11.26 6.82
C LEU A 63 2.65 -11.87 6.42
N SER A 64 3.61 -11.84 7.34
CA SER A 64 5.02 -12.16 7.11
C SER A 64 5.20 -13.62 6.73
N GLU A 65 4.50 -14.52 7.44
CA GLU A 65 4.52 -15.95 7.16
C GLU A 65 3.91 -16.25 5.79
N LEU A 66 2.74 -15.65 5.50
CA LEU A 66 2.08 -15.78 4.20
C LEU A 66 2.94 -15.22 3.05
N LEU A 67 3.63 -14.09 3.26
CA LEU A 67 4.55 -13.50 2.29
C LEU A 67 5.81 -14.33 2.10
N HIS A 68 6.34 -14.93 3.17
CA HIS A 68 7.46 -15.86 3.08
C HIS A 68 7.07 -17.07 2.23
N ARG A 69 5.91 -17.64 2.50
CA ARG A 69 5.36 -18.77 1.75
C ARG A 69 5.06 -18.43 0.29
N LEU A 70 4.51 -17.25 0.01
CA LEU A 70 4.23 -16.79 -1.34
C LEU A 70 5.49 -16.74 -2.23
N ARG A 71 6.65 -16.41 -1.63
CA ARG A 71 7.94 -16.36 -2.34
C ARG A 71 8.54 -17.73 -2.61
N SER A 72 8.18 -18.75 -1.83
CA SER A 72 8.70 -20.12 -2.00
C SER A 72 7.81 -21.01 -2.87
N ILE A 73 6.56 -20.61 -3.11
CA ILE A 73 5.61 -21.36 -3.91
C ILE A 73 5.88 -21.24 -5.40
N ASN A 74 5.77 -22.37 -6.09
CA ASN A 74 5.67 -22.41 -7.54
C ASN A 74 4.23 -22.07 -7.97
N PRO A 75 4.00 -21.14 -8.91
CA PRO A 75 2.66 -20.84 -9.41
C PRO A 75 1.98 -22.08 -10.05
N PRO A 76 0.64 -22.09 -10.22
CA PRO A 76 -0.31 -20.98 -10.07
C PRO A 76 -0.65 -20.65 -8.61
N CYS A 77 -0.84 -19.37 -8.29
CA CYS A 77 -1.29 -18.89 -6.99
C CYS A 77 -2.14 -17.62 -7.13
N VAL A 78 -2.95 -17.29 -6.13
CA VAL A 78 -3.64 -15.99 -6.04
C VAL A 78 -3.15 -15.24 -4.80
N PRO A 79 -2.20 -14.31 -4.94
CA PRO A 79 -1.72 -13.49 -3.83
C PRO A 79 -2.81 -12.59 -3.23
N PHE A 80 -2.67 -12.22 -1.95
CA PHE A 80 -3.55 -11.23 -1.32
C PHE A 80 -3.19 -9.80 -1.77
N ALA A 81 -4.12 -9.16 -2.51
CA ALA A 81 -3.89 -7.86 -3.14
C ALA A 81 -3.62 -6.73 -2.13
N GLY A 82 -4.19 -6.80 -0.92
CA GLY A 82 -4.02 -5.76 0.11
C GLY A 82 -2.56 -5.51 0.49
N THR A 83 -1.71 -6.54 0.44
CA THR A 83 -0.26 -6.38 0.69
C THR A 83 0.39 -5.48 -0.35
N TYR A 84 0.08 -5.66 -1.63
CA TYR A 84 0.62 -4.87 -2.73
C TYR A 84 0.03 -3.47 -2.76
N LEU A 85 -1.27 -3.32 -2.52
CA LEU A 85 -1.93 -2.02 -2.49
C LEU A 85 -1.33 -1.13 -1.40
N THR A 86 -1.19 -1.64 -0.18
CA THR A 86 -0.54 -0.93 0.95
C THR A 86 0.88 -0.51 0.56
N GLN A 87 1.63 -1.43 -0.01
CA GLN A 87 2.99 -1.21 -0.48
C GLN A 87 3.14 -0.16 -1.58
N ILE A 88 2.16 -0.06 -2.49
CA ILE A 88 2.13 0.94 -3.57
C ILE A 88 1.75 2.30 -2.98
N VAL A 89 0.69 2.36 -2.17
CA VAL A 89 0.20 3.60 -1.54
C VAL A 89 1.29 4.25 -0.68
N LEU A 90 1.92 3.49 0.22
CA LEU A 90 3.00 4.00 1.08
C LEU A 90 4.16 4.58 0.25
N ARG A 91 4.52 3.93 -0.86
CA ARG A 91 5.57 4.42 -1.76
C ARG A 91 5.16 5.69 -2.50
N LEU A 92 3.90 5.80 -2.93
CA LEU A 92 3.33 6.99 -3.58
C LEU A 92 3.20 8.18 -2.63
N GLU A 93 2.78 7.97 -1.40
CA GLU A 93 2.71 9.05 -0.40
C GLU A 93 4.10 9.61 -0.08
N SER A 94 5.09 8.73 0.05
CA SER A 94 6.48 9.15 0.22
C SER A 94 7.00 10.02 -0.94
N LEU A 95 6.47 9.85 -2.16
CA LEU A 95 6.81 10.68 -3.33
C LEU A 95 6.25 12.09 -3.17
N LYS A 96 4.96 12.20 -2.84
CA LYS A 96 4.27 13.48 -2.65
C LYS A 96 4.89 14.31 -1.53
N GLN A 97 5.30 13.67 -0.43
CA GLN A 97 5.92 14.37 0.70
C GLN A 97 7.27 15.00 0.33
N LEU A 98 8.10 14.33 -0.49
CA LEU A 98 9.36 14.91 -0.94
C LEU A 98 9.14 16.07 -1.91
N GLU A 99 8.20 15.93 -2.84
CA GLU A 99 7.85 17.01 -3.77
C GLU A 99 7.40 18.28 -3.02
N ASN A 100 6.62 18.11 -1.95
CA ASN A 100 6.21 19.21 -1.07
C ASN A 100 7.39 19.81 -0.27
N ARG A 101 8.37 19.00 0.14
CA ARG A 101 9.58 19.49 0.83
C ARG A 101 10.50 20.27 -0.10
N ASP A 102 10.71 19.79 -1.32
CA ASP A 102 11.51 20.46 -2.35
C ASP A 102 10.87 21.79 -2.76
N ASN A 103 9.53 21.83 -2.87
CA ASN A 103 8.78 23.08 -3.12
C ASN A 103 8.95 24.10 -1.98
N LYS A 104 8.91 23.67 -0.70
CA LYS A 104 9.13 24.56 0.46
C LYS A 104 10.57 25.07 0.54
N ALA A 105 11.55 24.21 0.28
CA ALA A 105 12.97 24.60 0.28
C ALA A 105 13.31 25.60 -0.84
N ASN A 106 12.67 25.48 -2.00
CA ASN A 106 12.84 26.43 -3.11
C ASN A 106 12.16 27.78 -2.83
N GLN A 107 11.02 27.80 -2.13
CA GLN A 107 10.37 29.05 -1.70
C GLN A 107 11.19 29.83 -0.65
N GLN A 108 11.80 29.13 0.31
CA GLN A 108 12.66 29.79 1.32
C GLN A 108 13.95 30.38 0.72
N LYS A 109 14.51 29.75 -0.33
CA LYS A 109 15.69 30.30 -1.03
C LYS A 109 15.38 31.55 -1.85
N GLN A 110 14.14 31.74 -2.33
CA GLN A 110 13.74 32.95 -3.07
C GLN A 110 13.40 34.13 -2.16
N GLN A 111 12.99 33.90 -0.90
CA GLN A 111 12.71 34.99 0.05
C GLN A 111 13.96 35.57 0.73
N ASN A 112 15.08 34.80 0.78
CA ASN A 112 16.32 35.26 1.39
C ASN A 112 17.28 35.99 0.43
N ALA A 113 16.85 36.25 -0.81
CA ALA A 113 17.61 37.03 -1.78
C ALA A 113 16.98 38.43 -1.94
N SER A 114 17.18 39.31 -0.95
CA SER A 114 16.99 40.76 -1.13
C SER A 114 18.34 41.45 -1.34
N PRO A 115 18.39 42.52 -2.17
CA PRO A 115 19.63 43.21 -2.51
C PRO A 115 20.08 44.11 -1.36
N ASN A 116 21.32 43.94 -0.89
CA ASN A 116 21.94 44.94 -0.03
C ASN A 116 22.38 46.13 -0.89
N THR A 117 21.73 47.27 -0.67
CA THR A 117 22.14 48.58 -1.17
C THR A 117 22.76 49.39 -0.03
N ASP A 118 23.97 49.88 -0.29
CA ASP A 118 24.70 51.02 0.28
C ASP A 118 25.01 51.09 1.79
N GLN A 119 26.30 50.98 2.10
CA GLN A 119 27.00 51.92 2.97
C GLN A 119 28.45 52.13 2.49
N GLN A 120 28.77 53.40 2.26
CA GLN A 120 30.01 53.97 1.71
C GLN A 120 31.28 53.61 2.50
N PRO A 121 32.45 53.59 1.84
CA PRO A 121 33.68 54.08 2.46
C PRO A 121 34.03 55.47 1.94
N LYS A 122 34.49 56.29 2.88
CA LYS A 122 34.97 57.66 2.69
C LYS A 122 36.21 57.74 1.80
N THR A 123 36.28 58.91 1.17
CA THR A 123 37.40 59.56 0.48
C THR A 123 38.79 59.30 1.05
N ASP A 124 39.76 59.06 0.17
CA ASP A 124 41.04 59.80 0.19
C ASP A 124 41.59 59.95 -1.23
N VAL A 125 42.05 61.17 -1.52
CA VAL A 125 42.61 61.65 -2.78
C VAL A 125 44.12 61.70 -2.64
N SER A 126 44.87 61.15 -3.61
CA SER A 126 46.21 61.62 -4.04
C SER A 126 46.59 61.01 -5.40
N THR A 127 46.87 61.91 -6.34
CA THR A 127 47.29 61.86 -7.77
C THR A 127 48.75 61.35 -7.98
N PRO A 128 49.36 61.39 -9.19
CA PRO A 128 49.01 60.84 -10.51
C PRO A 128 50.21 60.13 -11.23
N GLU A 129 50.05 59.75 -12.52
CA GLU A 129 51.09 59.54 -13.57
C GLU A 129 51.94 58.23 -13.50
N ALA A 130 52.35 57.51 -14.57
CA ALA A 130 52.42 57.73 -16.02
C ALA A 130 52.48 56.38 -16.82
N GLU A 131 51.98 56.45 -18.06
CA GLU A 131 52.44 55.87 -19.35
C GLU A 131 52.93 54.41 -19.58
N SER A 132 52.37 53.83 -20.66
CA SER A 132 52.94 52.84 -21.62
C SER A 132 53.27 51.43 -21.10
N ASP A 133 52.96 50.31 -21.76
CA ASP A 133 53.18 49.99 -23.16
C ASP A 133 52.40 48.73 -23.62
N LYS A 134 52.35 48.56 -24.95
CA LYS A 134 51.63 47.53 -25.71
C LYS A 134 52.22 46.10 -25.52
N ASN A 135 51.37 45.05 -25.45
CA ASN A 135 51.42 43.94 -26.43
C ASN A 135 50.34 42.83 -26.33
N SER A 136 49.76 42.54 -27.51
CA SER A 136 49.38 41.23 -28.09
C SER A 136 48.46 40.23 -27.37
N SER A 137 47.19 40.14 -27.80
CA SER A 137 46.58 38.95 -28.48
C SER A 137 45.05 39.09 -28.65
N PRO A 138 44.45 38.57 -29.73
CA PRO A 138 43.02 38.75 -30.02
C PRO A 138 42.16 37.82 -29.17
N ARG A 139 41.39 38.36 -28.23
CA ARG A 139 40.39 37.61 -27.45
C ARG A 139 39.06 37.63 -28.20
N LEU A 140 38.57 36.45 -28.58
CA LEU A 140 37.27 36.23 -29.20
C LEU A 140 36.13 36.96 -28.46
N PRO A 141 35.10 37.43 -29.18
CA PRO A 141 33.96 38.12 -28.58
C PRO A 141 33.26 37.25 -27.53
N GLN A 142 32.91 37.91 -26.44
CA GLN A 142 32.23 37.39 -25.26
C GLN A 142 31.06 36.46 -25.64
N LYS A 143 31.08 35.23 -25.11
CA LYS A 143 29.92 34.34 -25.01
C LYS A 143 28.93 34.90 -23.97
N SER A 144 28.38 36.08 -24.21
CA SER A 144 27.40 36.74 -23.35
C SER A 144 26.00 36.65 -23.96
N LYS A 145 25.52 35.44 -24.28
CA LYS A 145 24.12 35.20 -24.70
C LYS A 145 23.69 33.73 -24.87
N LEU A 146 24.20 32.80 -24.04
CA LEU A 146 23.73 31.40 -24.08
C LEU A 146 23.35 30.80 -22.71
N ASN A 147 23.34 31.60 -21.65
CA ASN A 147 23.07 31.11 -20.30
C ASN A 147 21.75 31.65 -19.72
N GLU A 148 20.93 32.28 -20.55
CA GLU A 148 19.62 32.78 -20.13
C GLU A 148 18.54 31.86 -20.70
N ARG A 149 17.75 31.26 -19.80
CA ARG A 149 16.59 30.37 -20.02
C ARG A 149 16.85 28.87 -20.00
N LEU A 150 17.32 28.35 -18.86
CA LEU A 150 16.91 27.03 -18.37
C LEU A 150 16.64 27.10 -16.86
N ASN A 151 15.81 28.06 -16.42
CA ASN A 151 15.16 27.95 -15.12
C ASN A 151 13.76 27.34 -15.29
N VAL A 152 13.72 26.18 -15.96
CA VAL A 152 12.64 25.24 -15.69
C VAL A 152 13.05 24.65 -14.36
N SER A 153 12.36 24.98 -13.28
CA SER A 153 12.38 24.22 -12.04
C SER A 153 11.96 22.79 -12.39
N GLN A 154 12.88 22.00 -12.95
CA GLN A 154 12.62 20.66 -13.42
C GLN A 154 12.28 19.87 -12.18
N ARG A 155 11.01 19.55 -12.01
CA ARG A 155 10.57 18.51 -11.07
C ARG A 155 11.33 17.25 -11.47
N ILE A 156 12.39 16.93 -10.73
CA ILE A 156 13.20 15.74 -11.00
C ILE A 156 12.36 14.55 -10.54
N ILE A 157 11.94 13.72 -11.49
CA ILE A 157 11.20 12.49 -11.18
C ILE A 157 12.16 11.50 -10.50
N SER A 158 11.78 10.98 -9.35
CA SER A 158 12.58 9.99 -8.63
C SER A 158 12.46 8.60 -9.28
N PHE A 159 13.36 8.30 -10.24
CA PHE A 159 13.41 7.01 -10.91
C PHE A 159 13.66 5.82 -9.95
N VAL A 160 14.36 6.03 -8.84
CA VAL A 160 14.56 5.00 -7.81
C VAL A 160 13.22 4.54 -7.24
N LYS A 161 12.30 5.47 -7.00
CA LYS A 161 10.97 5.17 -6.46
C LYS A 161 10.05 4.58 -7.52
N CYS A 162 10.08 5.10 -8.76
CA CYS A 162 9.39 4.47 -9.89
C CYS A 162 9.84 3.01 -10.08
N ARG A 163 11.14 2.74 -9.97
CA ARG A 163 11.69 1.38 -10.05
C ARG A 163 11.19 0.47 -8.94
N LYS A 164 11.02 0.98 -7.71
CA LYS A 164 10.44 0.22 -6.59
C LYS A 164 8.98 -0.15 -6.85
N ILE A 165 8.17 0.77 -7.37
CA ILE A 165 6.77 0.48 -7.73
C ILE A 165 6.71 -0.50 -8.91
N ALA A 166 7.54 -0.29 -9.93
CA ALA A 166 7.65 -1.20 -11.07
C ALA A 166 8.11 -2.62 -10.68
N ALA A 167 8.89 -2.77 -9.60
CA ALA A 167 9.23 -4.09 -9.07
C ALA A 167 8.00 -4.83 -8.54
N ILE A 168 7.12 -4.14 -7.80
CA ILE A 168 5.88 -4.71 -7.28
C ILE A 168 4.94 -5.11 -8.42
N ILE A 169 4.77 -4.23 -9.42
CA ILE A 169 3.91 -4.51 -10.57
C ILE A 169 4.43 -5.74 -11.32
N ARG A 170 5.74 -5.86 -11.50
CA ARG A 170 6.35 -7.04 -12.14
C ARG A 170 6.09 -8.32 -11.36
N GLU A 171 6.14 -8.27 -10.04
CA GLU A 171 5.80 -9.41 -9.18
C GLU A 171 4.33 -9.82 -9.35
N ILE A 172 3.40 -8.85 -9.36
CA ILE A 172 1.98 -9.12 -9.62
C ILE A 172 1.78 -9.77 -10.99
N GLN A 173 2.41 -9.21 -12.03
CA GLN A 173 2.32 -9.72 -13.40
C GLN A 173 2.88 -11.15 -13.50
N MET A 174 3.96 -11.45 -12.78
CA MET A 174 4.54 -12.80 -12.74
C MET A 174 3.50 -13.84 -12.28
N TYR A 175 2.76 -13.55 -11.21
CA TYR A 175 1.72 -14.45 -10.70
C TYR A 175 0.48 -14.53 -11.60
N GLN A 176 0.15 -13.46 -12.33
CA GLN A 176 -1.00 -13.44 -13.26
C GLN A 176 -0.81 -14.31 -14.51
N ASN A 177 0.43 -14.60 -14.90
CA ASN A 177 0.73 -15.31 -16.14
C ASN A 177 0.52 -16.84 -16.06
N GLN A 178 0.32 -17.41 -14.87
CA GLN A 178 0.12 -18.85 -14.69
C GLN A 178 -1.34 -19.17 -14.32
N PRO A 179 -2.13 -19.71 -15.26
CA PRO A 179 -3.52 -20.07 -15.00
C PRO A 179 -3.63 -21.36 -14.19
N TYR A 180 -4.73 -21.49 -13.43
CA TYR A 180 -5.07 -22.73 -12.77
C TYR A 180 -5.48 -23.82 -13.77
N PRO A 181 -5.04 -25.08 -13.59
CA PRO A 181 -5.50 -26.22 -14.38
C PRO A 181 -6.87 -26.74 -13.88
N LEU A 182 -7.81 -25.83 -13.63
CA LEU A 182 -9.15 -26.14 -13.12
C LEU A 182 -10.18 -25.98 -14.24
N LYS A 183 -11.16 -26.90 -14.26
CA LYS A 183 -12.30 -26.78 -15.17
C LYS A 183 -13.33 -25.85 -14.56
N MET A 184 -13.75 -24.85 -15.33
CA MET A 184 -14.82 -23.96 -14.90
C MET A 184 -16.15 -24.68 -15.01
N GLU A 185 -16.90 -24.68 -13.91
CA GLU A 185 -18.29 -25.14 -13.88
C GLU A 185 -19.23 -23.92 -13.97
N PRO A 186 -19.99 -23.74 -15.07
CA PRO A 186 -20.74 -22.51 -15.32
C PRO A 186 -21.79 -22.19 -14.25
N THR A 187 -22.48 -23.22 -13.74
CA THR A 187 -23.55 -23.06 -12.74
C THR A 187 -23.01 -22.54 -11.40
N ILE A 188 -21.89 -23.11 -10.94
CA ILE A 188 -21.21 -22.71 -9.71
C ILE A 188 -20.65 -21.29 -9.85
N ARG A 189 -20.06 -20.97 -11.02
CA ARG A 189 -19.56 -19.62 -11.31
C ARG A 189 -20.69 -18.59 -11.23
N HIS A 190 -21.80 -18.84 -11.91
CA HIS A 190 -22.94 -17.93 -11.92
C HIS A 190 -23.50 -17.73 -10.50
N PHE A 191 -23.58 -18.81 -9.71
CA PHE A 191 -23.97 -18.72 -8.31
C PHE A 191 -23.08 -17.73 -7.54
N PHE A 192 -21.75 -17.89 -7.57
CA PHE A 192 -20.83 -16.98 -6.85
C PHE A 192 -20.85 -15.55 -7.39
N GLU A 193 -21.01 -15.35 -8.70
CA GLU A 193 -21.13 -14.01 -9.31
C GLU A 193 -22.44 -13.31 -8.93
N SER A 194 -23.48 -14.06 -8.57
CA SER A 194 -24.80 -13.54 -8.17
C SER A 194 -24.95 -13.27 -6.67
N ILE A 195 -23.97 -13.67 -5.84
CA ILE A 195 -24.06 -13.49 -4.38
C ILE A 195 -24.07 -12.00 -4.05
N ASN A 196 -25.15 -11.54 -3.39
CA ASN A 196 -25.25 -10.20 -2.85
C ASN A 196 -25.73 -10.24 -1.38
N PRO A 197 -24.81 -10.28 -0.40
CA PRO A 197 -25.15 -10.36 1.01
C PRO A 197 -25.81 -9.07 1.56
N LEU A 198 -25.62 -7.94 0.86
CA LEU A 198 -26.19 -6.65 1.23
C LEU A 198 -27.61 -6.45 0.68
N ASN A 199 -28.14 -7.41 -0.08
CA ASN A 199 -29.50 -7.30 -0.61
C ASN A 199 -30.51 -7.19 0.55
N GLY A 200 -31.32 -6.13 0.55
CA GLY A 200 -32.29 -5.84 1.59
C GLY A 200 -31.76 -5.01 2.77
N PHE A 201 -30.47 -4.66 2.78
CA PHE A 201 -29.87 -3.74 3.75
C PHE A 201 -29.63 -2.36 3.14
N LYS A 202 -29.69 -1.31 3.95
CA LYS A 202 -29.48 0.07 3.47
C LYS A 202 -28.03 0.35 3.10
N ASP A 203 -27.14 -0.07 3.99
CA ASP A 203 -25.70 0.12 3.87
C ASP A 203 -24.96 -1.03 4.59
N LYS A 204 -23.62 -0.92 4.61
CA LYS A 204 -22.75 -1.92 5.24
C LYS A 204 -22.88 -1.94 6.76
N ASP A 205 -23.17 -0.79 7.37
CA ASP A 205 -23.21 -0.65 8.82
C ASP A 205 -24.50 -1.31 9.38
N ASP A 206 -25.63 -1.11 8.70
CA ASP A 206 -26.91 -1.79 8.96
C ASP A 206 -26.77 -3.33 8.88
N PHE A 207 -26.03 -3.81 7.87
CA PHE A 207 -25.73 -5.24 7.75
C PHE A 207 -24.84 -5.76 8.88
N GLU A 208 -23.78 -5.04 9.25
CA GLU A 208 -22.89 -5.42 10.35
C GLU A 208 -23.61 -5.42 11.70
N GLU A 209 -24.48 -4.43 11.94
CA GLU A 209 -25.34 -4.37 13.12
C GLU A 209 -26.29 -5.57 13.17
N TYR A 210 -26.96 -5.89 12.06
CA TYR A 210 -27.81 -7.08 11.97
C TYR A 210 -27.04 -8.37 12.32
N LEU A 211 -25.84 -8.56 11.77
CA LEU A 211 -25.01 -9.74 12.06
C LEU A 211 -24.61 -9.81 13.54
N TYR A 212 -24.20 -8.69 14.13
CA TYR A 212 -23.81 -8.64 15.54
C TYR A 212 -25.00 -8.93 16.47
N ASN A 213 -26.16 -8.36 16.16
CA ASN A 213 -27.40 -8.63 16.90
C ASN A 213 -27.82 -10.10 16.77
N ARG A 214 -27.67 -10.70 15.59
CA ARG A 214 -27.93 -12.14 15.39
C ARG A 214 -26.96 -13.01 16.20
N SER A 215 -25.68 -12.67 16.21
CA SER A 215 -24.67 -13.35 17.04
C SER A 215 -25.03 -13.30 18.52
N SER A 216 -25.41 -12.12 19.03
CA SER A 216 -25.77 -11.92 20.43
C SER A 216 -27.03 -12.69 20.85
N LYS A 217 -27.99 -12.87 19.92
CA LYS A 217 -29.17 -13.72 20.14
C LYS A 217 -28.84 -15.21 20.21
N ILE A 218 -27.84 -15.67 19.45
CA ILE A 218 -27.45 -17.08 19.40
C ILE A 218 -26.59 -17.45 20.62
N GLU A 219 -25.61 -16.61 20.94
CA GLU A 219 -24.75 -16.78 22.12
C GLU A 219 -24.73 -15.48 22.94
N PRO A 220 -25.60 -15.32 23.97
CA PRO A 220 -25.61 -14.14 24.83
C PRO A 220 -24.27 -13.94 25.57
N LYS A 221 -23.99 -12.72 26.03
CA LYS A 221 -22.79 -12.47 26.85
C LYS A 221 -23.00 -13.00 28.27
N ASN A 222 -22.08 -13.84 28.76
CA ASN A 222 -21.93 -14.23 30.17
C ASN A 222 -23.23 -14.51 30.95
N GLY A 223 -24.00 -15.52 30.52
CA GLY A 223 -25.01 -16.14 31.39
C GLY A 223 -26.24 -15.29 31.71
N GLU A 224 -26.61 -14.31 30.86
CA GLU A 224 -27.99 -13.83 30.84
C GLU A 224 -28.90 -15.00 30.44
N ILE A 225 -29.39 -15.71 31.46
CA ILE A 225 -30.47 -16.68 31.34
C ILE A 225 -31.60 -15.94 30.63
N PRO A 226 -32.15 -16.46 29.52
CA PRO A 226 -33.32 -15.86 28.90
C PRO A 226 -34.39 -15.74 29.98
N ASN A 227 -34.86 -14.51 30.26
CA ASN A 227 -36.01 -14.34 31.14
C ASN A 227 -37.17 -15.17 30.54
N PRO A 228 -37.79 -16.07 31.33
CA PRO A 228 -38.87 -16.93 30.88
C PRO A 228 -40.09 -16.14 30.40
#